data_AF-A0ABD5DX86-F1
#
_entry.id   AF-A0ABD5DX86-F1
#
_cell.length_a   1.000
_cell.length_b   1.000
_cell.length_c   1.000
_cell.angle_alpha   90.00
_cell.angle_beta   90.00
_cell.angle_gamma   90.00
#
_symmetry.space_group_name_H-M   'P 1'
#
loop_
_entity.id
_entity.type
_entity.pdbx_description
1 polymer ?
#
loop_
_entity_poly.entity_id
_entity_poly.type
_entity_poly.pdbx_seq_one_letter_code
_entity_poly.pdbx_strand_id
1 'polypeptide(L)'
;RAQADRVLYRQAVRTALENQPNLMIFQQAVEDLIVENDRVVGAVTQMGLKFRAKAVVLTVGTFLDGKIHIGLDNYSGGRAGDPPSIP
;
A
#
# COMPACT_ATOMS: atom_id res chain seq x y z
N ARG A 1 14.55 -22.44 4.09
CA ARG A 1 13.68 -22.01 5.20
C ARG A 1 14.57 -21.49 6.32
N ALA A 2 14.32 -20.30 6.84
CA ALA A 2 15.05 -19.72 7.97
C ALA A 2 14.07 -19.14 8.99
N GLN A 3 14.50 -19.03 10.24
CA GLN A 3 13.80 -18.21 11.24
C GLN A 3 14.26 -16.76 11.09
N ALA A 4 13.32 -15.83 11.20
CA ALA A 4 13.60 -14.41 11.12
C ALA A 4 12.95 -13.69 12.29
N ASP A 5 13.71 -12.79 12.91
CA ASP A 5 13.16 -11.82 13.83
C ASP A 5 12.33 -10.80 13.04
N ARG A 6 11.03 -10.71 13.35
CA ARG A 6 10.09 -9.86 12.60
C ARG A 6 10.40 -8.37 12.73
N VAL A 7 10.90 -7.94 13.89
CA VAL A 7 11.21 -6.53 14.16
C VAL A 7 12.48 -6.15 13.43
N LEU A 8 13.54 -6.96 13.56
CA LEU A 8 14.81 -6.70 12.89
C LEU A 8 14.66 -6.77 11.37
N TYR A 9 13.87 -7.72 10.86
CA TYR A 9 13.59 -7.80 9.42
C TYR A 9 12.88 -6.54 8.91
N ARG A 10 11.83 -6.07 9.60
CA ARG A 10 11.12 -4.84 9.24
C ARG A 10 12.05 -3.62 9.25
N GLN A 11 12.89 -3.51 10.28
CA GLN A 11 13.83 -2.40 10.40
C GLN A 11 14.87 -2.42 9.28
N ALA A 12 15.46 -3.58 8.98
CA ALA A 12 16.45 -3.74 7.91
C ALA A 12 15.88 -3.35 6.55
N VAL A 13 14.65 -3.81 6.23
CA VAL A 13 13.97 -3.45 4.98
C VAL A 13 13.69 -1.95 4.91
N ARG A 14 13.20 -1.35 6.01
CA ARG A 14 12.93 0.09 6.07
C ARG A 14 14.20 0.90 5.82
N THR A 15 15.28 0.58 6.52
CA THR A 15 16.57 1.26 6.34
C THR A 15 17.10 1.11 4.92
N ALA A 16 16.94 -0.05 4.28
CA ALA A 16 17.34 -0.23 2.89
C ALA A 16 16.53 0.66 1.93
N LEU A 17 15.21 0.74 2.12
CA LEU A 17 14.34 1.57 1.28
C LEU A 17 14.59 3.07 1.48
N GLU A 18 14.73 3.53 2.71
CA GLU A 18 14.96 4.95 3.03
C GLU A 18 16.29 5.49 2.44
N ASN A 19 17.26 4.60 2.17
CA ASN A 19 18.57 4.97 1.62
C ASN A 19 18.75 4.63 0.13
N GLN A 20 17.70 4.13 -0.55
CA GLN A 20 17.80 3.76 -1.96
C GLN A 20 17.80 5.00 -2.86
N PRO A 21 18.85 5.22 -3.70
CA PRO A 21 18.86 6.34 -4.63
C PRO A 21 17.66 6.31 -5.59
N ASN A 22 17.09 7.49 -5.85
CA ASN A 22 15.91 7.71 -6.69
C ASN A 22 14.60 7.09 -6.19
N LEU A 23 14.55 6.65 -4.93
CA LEU A 23 13.31 6.23 -4.28
C LEU A 23 12.82 7.32 -3.33
N MET A 24 11.55 7.72 -3.50
CA MET A 24 10.84 8.57 -2.56
C MET A 24 9.78 7.75 -1.84
N ILE A 25 9.79 7.79 -0.51
CA ILE A 25 8.75 7.17 0.32
C ILE A 25 7.82 8.26 0.81
N PHE A 26 6.53 8.10 0.53
CA PHE A 26 5.50 9.05 0.92
C PHE A 26 4.33 8.30 1.56
N GLN A 27 4.03 8.59 2.82
CA GLN A 27 3.00 7.90 3.57
C GLN A 27 1.64 8.58 3.39
N GLN A 28 0.84 8.08 2.45
CA GLN A 28 -0.57 8.42 2.26
C GLN A 28 -1.32 7.25 1.62
N ALA A 29 -2.62 7.11 1.88
CA ALA A 29 -3.47 6.20 1.14
C ALA A 29 -3.69 6.73 -0.29
N VAL A 30 -3.66 5.83 -1.28
CA VAL A 30 -4.05 6.10 -2.66
C VAL A 30 -5.50 5.65 -2.83
N GLU A 31 -6.36 6.55 -3.30
CA GLU A 31 -7.79 6.29 -3.51
C GLU A 31 -8.15 6.12 -4.99
N ASP A 32 -7.41 6.74 -5.91
CA ASP A 32 -7.76 6.69 -7.33
C ASP A 32 -6.54 6.69 -8.27
N LEU A 33 -6.75 6.27 -9.51
CA LEU A 33 -5.78 6.34 -10.60
C LEU A 33 -6.15 7.47 -11.57
N ILE A 34 -5.14 8.18 -12.05
CA ILE A 34 -5.34 9.16 -13.12
C ILE A 34 -5.24 8.41 -14.45
N VAL A 35 -6.31 8.39 -15.23
CA VAL A 35 -6.37 7.70 -16.53
C VAL A 35 -6.68 8.72 -17.63
N GLU A 36 -5.88 8.72 -18.68
CA GLU A 36 -6.05 9.55 -19.88
C GLU A 36 -5.92 8.65 -21.11
N ASN A 37 -6.92 8.67 -22.01
CA ASN A 37 -6.96 7.85 -23.24
C ASN A 37 -6.63 6.36 -22.99
N ASP A 38 -7.35 5.74 -22.04
CA ASP A 38 -7.16 4.34 -21.60
C ASP A 38 -5.76 3.99 -21.07
N ARG A 39 -4.96 5.00 -20.71
CA ARG A 39 -3.63 4.83 -20.12
C ARG A 39 -3.54 5.44 -18.73
N VAL A 40 -3.02 4.68 -17.77
CA VAL A 40 -2.69 5.21 -16.44
C VAL A 40 -1.52 6.19 -16.55
N VAL A 41 -1.71 7.40 -16.01
CA VAL A 41 -0.73 8.50 -16.01
C VAL A 41 -0.41 9.02 -14.61
N GLY A 42 -0.94 8.37 -13.57
CA GLY A 42 -0.69 8.77 -12.18
C GLY A 42 -1.64 8.16 -11.17
N ALA A 43 -1.60 8.68 -9.95
CA ALA A 43 -2.44 8.28 -8.83
C ALA A 43 -2.86 9.51 -7.97
N VAL A 44 -3.99 9.39 -7.29
CA VAL A 44 -4.55 10.40 -6.40
C VAL A 44 -4.59 9.86 -4.97
N THR A 45 -4.07 10.62 -4.01
CA THR A 45 -4.15 10.25 -2.60
C THR A 45 -5.50 10.61 -2.00
N GLN A 46 -5.82 10.04 -0.84
CA GLN A 46 -7.00 10.40 -0.04
C GLN A 46 -7.09 11.90 0.28
N MET A 47 -5.94 12.58 0.39
CA MET A 47 -5.89 14.03 0.62
C MET A 47 -6.04 14.86 -0.68
N GLY A 48 -6.31 14.22 -1.82
CA GLY A 48 -6.43 14.86 -3.13
C GLY A 48 -5.11 15.22 -3.81
N LEU A 49 -3.96 14.78 -3.29
CA LEU A 49 -2.67 15.02 -3.94
C LEU A 49 -2.54 14.16 -5.20
N LYS A 50 -2.06 14.76 -6.29
CA LYS A 50 -1.91 14.09 -7.59
C LYS A 50 -0.43 13.83 -7.88
N PHE A 51 -0.08 12.56 -8.01
CA PHE A 51 1.25 12.12 -8.46
C PHE A 51 1.18 11.65 -9.90
N ARG A 52 1.96 12.27 -10.80
CA ARG A 52 2.08 11.84 -12.20
C ARG A 52 3.17 10.78 -12.33
N ALA A 53 2.89 9.73 -13.10
CA ALA A 53 3.84 8.65 -13.34
C ALA A 53 3.63 8.03 -14.72
N LYS A 54 4.70 7.50 -15.32
CA LYS A 54 4.62 6.79 -16.61
C LYS A 54 4.02 5.39 -16.50
N ALA A 55 4.09 4.82 -15.29
CA ALA A 55 3.56 3.52 -14.90
C ALA A 55 3.22 3.55 -13.41
N VAL A 56 2.21 2.76 -13.01
CA VAL A 56 1.80 2.57 -11.61
C VAL A 56 1.78 1.08 -11.32
N VAL A 57 2.37 0.66 -10.21
CA VAL A 57 2.40 -0.74 -9.77
C VAL A 57 1.56 -0.87 -8.50
N LEU A 58 0.51 -1.68 -8.56
CA LEU A 58 -0.39 -1.93 -7.42
C LEU A 58 0.12 -3.13 -6.61
N THR A 59 0.44 -2.89 -5.33
CA THR A 59 0.87 -3.93 -4.38
C THR A 59 0.04 -3.88 -3.09
N VAL A 60 -1.28 -3.74 -3.27
CA VAL A 60 -2.28 -3.52 -2.20
C VAL A 60 -2.37 -4.65 -1.17
N GLY A 61 -1.79 -5.83 -1.46
CA GLY A 61 -1.80 -6.97 -0.55
C GLY A 61 -3.22 -7.37 -0.17
N THR A 62 -3.46 -7.53 1.13
CA THR A 62 -4.78 -7.90 1.69
C THR A 62 -5.68 -6.69 2.01
N PHE A 63 -5.29 -5.48 1.60
CA PHE A 63 -5.97 -4.25 2.03
C PHE A 63 -7.16 -3.84 1.16
N LEU A 64 -7.06 -4.01 -0.17
CA LEU A 64 -8.11 -3.60 -1.10
C LEU A 64 -9.38 -4.41 -0.86
N ASP A 65 -10.45 -3.73 -0.44
CA ASP A 65 -11.71 -4.34 0.02
C ASP A 65 -11.49 -5.49 1.03
N GLY A 66 -10.48 -5.30 1.89
CA GLY A 66 -10.04 -6.31 2.84
C GLY A 66 -11.13 -6.63 3.89
N LYS A 67 -11.37 -7.92 4.10
CA LYS A 67 -12.31 -8.44 5.09
C LYS A 67 -11.64 -9.48 5.98
N ILE A 68 -11.75 -9.30 7.28
CA ILE A 68 -11.24 -10.23 8.28
C ILE A 68 -12.39 -11.10 8.77
N HIS A 69 -12.13 -12.41 8.82
CA HIS A 69 -13.07 -13.42 9.30
C HIS A 69 -12.53 -14.05 10.59
N ILE A 70 -13.32 -14.01 11.66
CA ILE A 70 -13.00 -14.66 12.95
C ILE A 70 -14.19 -15.52 13.35
N GLY A 71 -14.08 -16.84 13.14
CA GLY A 71 -15.23 -17.73 13.30
C GLY A 71 -16.36 -17.33 12.36
N LEU A 72 -17.50 -16.94 12.91
CA LEU A 72 -18.66 -16.45 12.16
C LEU A 72 -18.68 -14.92 12.02
N ASP A 73 -17.86 -14.22 12.78
CA ASP A 73 -17.80 -12.76 12.77
C ASP A 73 -16.94 -12.27 11.62
N ASN A 74 -17.31 -11.12 11.08
CA ASN A 74 -16.56 -10.48 10.02
C ASN A 74 -16.56 -8.96 10.17
N TYR A 75 -15.43 -8.35 9.81
CA TYR A 75 -15.26 -6.89 9.83
C TYR A 75 -14.28 -6.47 8.74
N SER A 76 -14.41 -5.24 8.27
CA SER A 76 -13.52 -4.70 7.24
C SER A 76 -12.14 -4.37 7.83
N GLY A 77 -11.08 -4.75 7.15
CA GLY A 77 -9.70 -4.61 7.62
C GLY A 77 -8.70 -5.22 6.65
N GLY A 78 -7.57 -4.55 6.44
CA GLY A 78 -6.49 -5.11 5.62
C GLY A 78 -5.65 -6.12 6.38
N ARG A 79 -5.35 -5.82 7.66
CA ARG A 79 -4.66 -6.67 8.63
C ARG A 79 -5.27 -6.42 10.00
N ALA A 80 -4.96 -7.28 10.97
CA ALA A 80 -5.42 -7.09 12.35
C ALA A 80 -4.95 -5.71 12.88
N GLY A 81 -5.91 -4.83 13.17
CA GLY A 81 -5.65 -3.46 13.65
C GLY A 81 -5.41 -2.41 12.55
N ASP A 82 -5.30 -2.81 11.28
CA ASP A 82 -5.12 -1.88 10.16
C ASP A 82 -6.42 -1.75 9.33
N PRO A 83 -6.86 -0.52 9.01
CA PRO A 83 -8.07 -0.32 8.20
C PRO A 83 -7.92 -0.89 6.78
N PRO A 84 -9.02 -1.25 6.11
CA PRO A 84 -8.99 -1.63 4.70
C PRO A 84 -8.74 -0.39 3.80
N SER A 85 -8.36 -0.64 2.55
CA SER A 85 -8.51 0.35 1.47
C SER A 85 -9.89 0.17 0.86
N ILE A 86 -10.77 1.14 1.10
CA ILE A 86 -12.15 1.13 0.59
C ILE A 86 -12.14 1.83 -0.78
N PRO A 87 -12.70 1.23 -1.84
CA PRO A 87 -12.89 1.88 -3.13
C PRO A 87 -13.87 3.06 -3.07
#